data_AF-A0A4Q4WZS9-F1
#
_entry.id   AF-A0A4Q4WZS9-F1
#
_cell.length_a   1.000
_cell.length_b   1.000
_cell.length_c   1.000
_cell.angle_alpha   90.00
_cell.angle_beta   90.00
_cell.angle_gamma   90.00
#
_symmetry.space_group_name_H-M   'P 1'
#
loop_
_entity.id
_entity.type
_entity.pdbx_description
1 polymer ?
#
loop_
_entity_poly.entity_id
_entity_poly.type
_entity_poly.pdbx_seq_one_letter_code
_entity_poly.pdbx_strand_id
1 'polypeptide(L)'
;MASDNESQRQSRWVELFDPENYYPVLEVLFSYLTIADFLVLCQVCKGLDGLKNCMLKKISNINVRLRDFVDDAVMFRSQLGNYGALISGPFALNSFELGYRKVLCLDVFIKDGANADQFAKLEHVASIVAARGQV
;
A
#
# COMPACT_ATOMS: atom_id res chain seq x y z
N MET A 1 44.50 6.11 16.09
CA MET A 1 43.42 7.12 16.16
C MET A 1 42.64 7.17 14.85
N ALA A 2 42.07 6.04 14.41
CA ALA A 2 41.35 5.92 13.14
C ALA A 2 39.94 5.29 13.29
N SER A 3 39.62 4.70 14.44
CA SER A 3 38.34 3.99 14.66
C SER A 3 37.15 4.93 14.87
N ASP A 4 37.37 6.12 15.44
CA ASP A 4 36.25 7.01 15.80
C ASP A 4 35.60 7.67 14.57
N ASN A 5 36.35 7.78 13.46
CA ASN A 5 35.87 8.42 12.23
C ASN A 5 35.03 7.48 11.35
N GLU A 6 35.22 6.16 11.46
CA GLU A 6 34.43 5.16 10.72
C GLU A 6 33.07 4.91 11.37
N SER A 7 33.00 4.81 12.71
CA SER A 7 31.72 4.59 13.41
C SER A 7 30.79 5.79 13.24
N GLN A 8 31.33 7.02 13.30
CA GLN A 8 30.59 8.26 13.12
C GLN A 8 30.08 8.45 11.68
N ARG A 9 30.79 7.90 10.69
CA ARG A 9 30.33 7.86 9.29
C ARG A 9 29.25 6.81 9.07
N GLN A 10 29.36 5.62 9.67
CA GLN A 10 28.33 4.58 9.58
C GLN A 10 26.98 5.06 10.14
N SER A 11 26.98 5.84 11.22
CA SER A 11 25.76 6.43 11.79
C SER A 11 25.05 7.40 10.82
N ARG A 12 25.81 8.20 10.04
CA ARG A 12 25.27 9.22 9.15
C ARG A 12 24.52 8.69 7.92
N TRP A 13 24.86 7.50 7.42
CA TRP A 13 24.17 6.95 6.24
C TRP A 13 22.83 6.31 6.59
N VAL A 14 22.69 5.77 7.81
CA VAL A 14 21.40 5.23 8.30
C VAL A 14 20.37 6.36 8.45
N GLU A 15 20.81 7.57 8.80
CA GLU A 15 19.95 8.76 8.88
C GLU A 15 19.34 9.18 7.53
N LEU A 16 19.97 8.87 6.40
CA LEU A 16 19.37 9.08 5.06
C LEU A 16 18.14 8.20 4.82
N PHE A 17 18.02 7.14 5.61
CA PHE A 17 16.91 6.20 5.59
C PHE A 17 15.98 6.40 6.79
N ASP A 18 16.18 7.49 7.54
CA ASP A 18 15.25 7.89 8.59
C ASP A 18 13.92 8.34 7.94
N PRO A 19 12.81 7.64 8.24
CA PRO A 19 11.50 7.95 7.70
C PRO A 19 10.99 9.34 8.11
N GLU A 20 11.48 9.87 9.23
CA GLU A 20 11.07 11.17 9.76
C GLU A 20 11.90 12.33 9.17
N ASN A 21 13.13 12.07 8.73
CA ASN A 21 14.06 13.11 8.29
C ASN A 21 14.36 13.12 6.78
N TYR A 22 14.32 11.98 6.07
CA TYR A 22 14.74 11.90 4.65
C TYR A 22 13.79 11.04 3.77
N TYR A 23 12.52 11.41 3.78
CA TYR A 23 11.45 10.79 2.97
C TYR A 23 11.72 10.66 1.45
N PRO A 24 12.39 11.62 0.76
CA PRO A 24 12.58 11.54 -0.70
C PRO A 24 13.45 10.36 -1.16
N VAL A 25 14.48 10.00 -0.41
CA VAL A 25 15.39 8.88 -0.76
C VAL A 25 14.64 7.55 -0.67
N LEU A 26 13.81 7.40 0.38
CA LEU A 26 12.97 6.23 0.57
C LEU A 26 11.92 6.09 -0.52
N GLU A 27 11.27 7.18 -0.95
CA GLU A 27 10.34 7.15 -2.08
C GLU A 27 10.99 6.65 -3.37
N VAL A 28 12.21 7.12 -3.66
CA VAL A 28 12.96 6.64 -4.82
C VAL A 28 13.25 5.14 -4.69
N LEU A 29 13.74 4.68 -3.54
CA LEU A 29 13.96 3.24 -3.33
C LEU A 29 12.69 2.42 -3.50
N PHE A 30 11.56 2.86 -2.93
CA PHE A 30 10.27 2.19 -3.07
C PHE A 30 9.76 2.16 -4.52
N SER A 31 10.18 3.10 -5.37
CA SER A 31 9.81 3.11 -6.78
C SER A 31 10.59 2.11 -7.65
N TYR A 32 11.78 1.67 -7.22
CA TYR A 32 12.65 0.78 -7.98
C TYR A 32 12.75 -0.65 -7.42
N LEU A 33 12.53 -0.84 -6.12
CA LEU A 33 12.66 -2.14 -5.46
C LEU A 33 11.31 -2.84 -5.31
N THR A 34 11.30 -4.15 -5.51
CA THR A 34 10.16 -4.98 -5.10
C THR A 34 10.17 -5.21 -3.59
N ILE A 35 9.07 -5.71 -3.03
CA ILE A 35 9.02 -6.14 -1.61
C ILE A 35 10.13 -7.17 -1.33
N ALA A 36 10.36 -8.11 -2.25
CA ALA A 36 11.38 -9.13 -2.10
C ALA A 36 12.79 -8.52 -2.05
N ASP A 37 13.11 -7.62 -2.97
CA ASP A 37 14.40 -6.93 -3.00
C ASP A 37 14.64 -6.14 -1.71
N PHE A 38 13.59 -5.50 -1.20
CA PHE A 38 13.65 -4.74 0.04
C PHE A 38 13.91 -5.64 1.26
N LEU A 39 13.24 -6.78 1.33
CA LEU A 39 13.48 -7.76 2.39
C LEU A 39 14.90 -8.32 2.35
N VAL A 40 15.43 -8.61 1.15
CA VAL A 40 16.83 -9.03 0.96
C VAL A 40 17.78 -7.92 1.41
N LEU A 41 17.50 -6.66 1.06
CA LEU A 41 18.30 -5.50 1.46
C LEU A 41 18.38 -5.37 3.01
N CYS A 42 17.25 -5.51 3.71
CA CYS A 42 17.22 -5.51 5.17
C CYS A 42 18.00 -6.68 5.78
N GLN A 43 18.02 -7.85 5.12
CA GLN A 43 18.77 -9.02 5.61
C GLN A 43 20.29 -8.84 5.47
N VAL A 44 20.75 -8.25 4.37
CA VAL A 44 22.19 -8.05 4.12
C VAL A 44 22.76 -6.83 4.85
N CYS A 45 21.91 -5.85 5.19
CA CYS A 45 22.33 -4.64 5.89
C CYS A 45 21.51 -4.42 7.18
N LYS A 46 22.06 -4.82 8.33
CA LYS A 46 21.40 -4.67 9.65
C LYS A 46 21.04 -3.22 9.99
N GLY A 47 21.81 -2.25 9.48
CA GLY A 47 21.51 -0.81 9.65
C GLY A 47 20.20 -0.38 8.97
N LEU A 48 19.68 -1.18 8.04
CA LEU A 48 18.44 -0.92 7.31
C LEU A 48 17.26 -1.76 7.81
N ASP A 49 17.42 -2.55 8.87
CA ASP A 49 16.32 -3.39 9.38
C ASP A 49 15.11 -2.54 9.85
N GLY A 50 15.37 -1.33 10.35
CA GLY A 50 14.33 -0.36 10.71
C GLY A 50 13.40 0.01 9.55
N LEU A 51 13.87 -0.12 8.30
CA LEU A 51 13.07 0.19 7.12
C LEU A 51 11.94 -0.79 6.86
N LYS A 52 12.02 -2.01 7.39
CA LYS A 52 10.96 -3.01 7.26
C LYS A 52 9.63 -2.47 7.78
N ASN A 53 9.65 -1.73 8.90
CA ASN A 53 8.45 -1.12 9.46
C ASN A 53 7.87 -0.04 8.55
N CYS A 54 8.71 0.72 7.87
CA CYS A 54 8.32 1.79 6.95
C CYS A 54 7.65 1.20 5.71
N MET A 55 8.27 0.16 5.16
CA MET A 55 7.74 -0.64 4.08
C MET A 55 6.36 -1.21 4.45
N LEU A 56 6.26 -1.88 5.61
CA LEU A 56 5.00 -2.45 6.11
C LEU A 56 3.91 -1.38 6.27
N LYS A 57 4.24 -0.21 6.83
CA LYS A 57 3.31 0.91 6.94
C LYS A 57 2.84 1.40 5.55
N LYS A 58 3.74 1.48 4.57
CA LYS A 58 3.41 1.93 3.21
C LYS A 58 2.50 0.96 2.45
N ILE A 59 2.70 -0.35 2.60
CA ILE A 59 1.84 -1.36 1.95
C ILE A 59 0.51 -1.57 2.69
N SER A 60 0.50 -1.44 4.02
CA SER A 60 -0.71 -1.67 4.83
C SER A 60 -1.70 -0.50 4.83
N ASN A 61 -1.27 0.68 4.37
CA ASN A 61 -2.13 1.87 4.34
C ASN A 61 -3.03 1.92 3.10
N ILE A 62 -3.86 0.89 2.95
CA ILE A 62 -4.90 0.80 1.92
C ILE A 62 -5.91 1.95 2.01
N ASN A 63 -6.18 2.49 3.20
CA ASN A 63 -7.11 3.61 3.39
C ASN A 63 -6.63 4.87 2.67
N VAL A 64 -5.32 5.16 2.69
CA VAL A 64 -4.77 6.30 1.94
C VAL A 64 -4.97 6.10 0.44
N ARG A 65 -4.75 4.89 -0.08
CA ARG A 65 -4.93 4.61 -1.51
C ARG A 65 -6.40 4.62 -1.94
N LEU A 66 -7.31 4.19 -1.06
CA LEU A 66 -8.75 4.21 -1.32
C LEU A 66 -9.31 5.64 -1.42
N ARG A 67 -8.68 6.63 -0.77
CA ARG A 67 -9.13 8.03 -0.86
C ARG A 67 -9.05 8.61 -2.27
N ASP A 68 -8.31 7.98 -3.18
CA ASP A 68 -8.30 8.36 -4.60
C ASP A 68 -9.64 8.04 -5.29
N PHE A 69 -10.48 7.18 -4.68
CA PHE A 69 -11.75 6.69 -5.25
C PHE A 69 -12.98 7.00 -4.40
N VAL A 70 -12.81 7.12 -3.08
CA VAL A 70 -13.91 7.30 -2.13
C VAL A 70 -13.56 8.34 -1.06
N ASP A 71 -14.54 9.14 -0.65
CA ASP A 71 -14.32 10.18 0.37
C ASP A 71 -14.00 9.58 1.75
N ASP A 72 -14.74 8.53 2.15
CA ASP A 72 -14.53 7.82 3.40
C ASP A 72 -14.11 6.36 3.14
N ALA A 73 -12.79 6.15 3.07
CA ALA A 73 -12.19 4.83 2.89
C ALA A 73 -12.51 3.83 4.02
N VAL A 74 -12.71 4.31 5.26
CA VAL A 74 -12.97 3.44 6.42
C VAL A 74 -14.40 2.92 6.34
N MET A 75 -15.35 3.82 6.10
CA MET A 75 -16.75 3.47 5.92
C MET A 75 -16.94 2.56 4.70
N PHE A 76 -16.28 2.88 3.57
CA PHE A 76 -16.29 2.02 2.38
C PHE A 76 -15.77 0.61 2.66
N ARG A 77 -14.64 0.45 3.36
CA ARG A 77 -14.14 -0.87 3.76
C ARG A 77 -15.10 -1.63 4.68
N SER A 78 -15.75 -0.92 5.60
CA SER A 78 -16.77 -1.53 6.46
C SER A 78 -17.92 -2.07 5.62
N GLN A 79 -18.39 -1.30 4.62
CA GLN A 79 -19.41 -1.74 3.69
C GLN A 79 -18.94 -2.96 2.87
N LEU A 80 -17.72 -2.96 2.33
CA LEU A 80 -17.17 -4.12 1.63
C LEU A 80 -17.26 -5.39 2.49
N GLY A 81 -16.85 -5.30 3.77
CA GLY A 81 -16.95 -6.40 4.72
C GLY A 81 -18.39 -6.84 4.98
N ASN A 82 -19.31 -5.90 5.20
CA ASN A 82 -20.72 -6.18 5.50
C ASN A 82 -21.44 -6.87 4.34
N TYR A 83 -21.11 -6.50 3.10
CA TYR A 83 -21.75 -7.05 1.90
C TYR A 83 -20.99 -8.25 1.31
N GLY A 84 -19.85 -8.63 1.87
CA GLY A 84 -19.00 -9.71 1.35
C GLY A 84 -18.39 -9.37 0.00
N ALA A 85 -18.09 -8.10 -0.24
CA ALA A 85 -17.49 -7.60 -1.46
C ALA A 85 -15.96 -7.58 -1.38
N LEU A 86 -15.32 -7.81 -2.52
CA LEU A 86 -13.87 -7.91 -2.66
C LEU A 86 -13.36 -6.90 -3.67
N ILE A 87 -12.30 -6.19 -3.30
CA ILE A 87 -11.56 -5.34 -4.24
C ILE A 87 -10.69 -6.24 -5.11
N SER A 88 -10.62 -5.93 -6.40
CA SER A 88 -9.90 -6.71 -7.39
C SER A 88 -9.15 -5.82 -8.38
N GLY A 89 -8.61 -6.45 -9.43
CA GLY A 89 -7.96 -5.74 -10.51
C GLY A 89 -6.64 -5.09 -10.12
N PRO A 90 -6.19 -4.10 -10.90
CA PRO A 90 -4.90 -3.43 -10.70
C PRO A 90 -4.76 -2.79 -9.31
N PHE A 91 -5.85 -2.31 -8.70
CA PHE A 91 -5.80 -1.76 -7.33
C PHE A 91 -5.37 -2.83 -6.31
N ALA A 92 -5.98 -4.01 -6.36
CA ALA A 92 -5.65 -5.10 -5.45
C ALA A 92 -4.20 -5.57 -5.65
N LEU A 93 -3.74 -5.67 -6.91
CA LEU A 93 -2.36 -6.05 -7.23
C LEU A 93 -1.35 -5.02 -6.71
N ASN A 94 -1.62 -3.72 -6.89
CA ASN A 94 -0.74 -2.66 -6.41
C ASN A 94 -0.58 -2.66 -4.89
N SER A 95 -1.53 -3.23 -4.14
CA SER A 95 -1.42 -3.35 -2.67
C SER A 95 -0.25 -4.24 -2.24
N PHE A 96 0.27 -5.07 -3.14
CA PHE A 96 1.47 -5.89 -2.95
C PHE A 96 2.72 -5.29 -3.60
N GLU A 97 2.66 -4.04 -4.06
CA GLU A 97 3.79 -3.30 -4.62
C GLU A 97 4.20 -2.13 -3.70
N LEU A 98 5.51 -1.82 -3.68
CA LEU A 98 6.08 -0.67 -2.97
C LEU A 98 5.89 0.64 -3.74
N GLY A 99 5.88 0.56 -5.06
CA GLY A 99 5.61 1.69 -5.94
C GLY A 99 4.13 2.06 -5.95
N TYR A 100 3.84 3.34 -6.11
CA TYR A 100 2.50 3.80 -6.44
C TYR A 100 2.33 3.82 -7.95
N ARG A 101 1.47 2.94 -8.47
CA ARG A 101 0.95 3.06 -9.84
C ARG A 101 -0.46 3.60 -9.76
N LYS A 102 -0.70 4.72 -10.45
CA LYS A 102 -2.04 5.32 -10.53
C LYS A 102 -2.98 4.32 -11.20
N VAL A 103 -4.07 4.00 -10.52
CA VAL A 103 -5.15 3.16 -11.06
C VAL A 103 -6.31 4.08 -11.41
N LEU A 104 -6.94 3.84 -12.57
CA LEU A 104 -8.01 4.70 -13.08
C LEU A 104 -9.40 4.30 -12.58
N CYS A 105 -9.58 3.03 -12.21
CA CYS A 105 -10.84 2.49 -11.73
C CYS A 105 -10.64 1.56 -10.55
N LEU A 106 -11.62 1.52 -9.65
CA LEU A 106 -11.68 0.54 -8.58
C LEU A 106 -12.63 -0.57 -9.00
N ASP A 107 -12.14 -1.80 -9.07
CA ASP A 107 -12.95 -2.96 -9.43
C ASP A 107 -13.41 -3.68 -8.16
N VAL A 108 -14.71 -3.85 -7.99
CA VAL A 108 -15.30 -4.53 -6.82
C VAL A 108 -16.15 -5.70 -7.29
N PHE A 109 -15.81 -6.90 -6.80
CA PHE A 109 -16.63 -8.10 -6.98
C PHE A 109 -17.53 -8.30 -5.77
N ILE A 110 -18.79 -8.61 -6.05
CA ILE A 110 -19.77 -9.02 -5.06
C ILE A 110 -20.54 -10.20 -5.63
N LYS A 111 -20.88 -11.16 -4.77
CA LYS A 111 -21.72 -12.29 -5.18
C LYS A 111 -23.12 -11.78 -5.55
N ASP A 112 -23.64 -12.21 -6.69
CA ASP A 112 -24.99 -11.88 -7.13
C ASP A 112 -26.04 -12.26 -6.06
N GLY A 113 -27.00 -11.37 -5.85
CA GLY A 113 -28.08 -11.52 -4.87
C GLY A 113 -28.41 -10.21 -4.15
N ALA A 114 -29.19 -10.30 -3.08
CA ALA A 114 -29.70 -9.14 -2.35
C ALA A 114 -28.60 -8.18 -1.87
N ASN A 115 -27.43 -8.71 -1.50
CA ASN A 115 -26.28 -7.89 -1.10
C ASN A 115 -25.74 -7.05 -2.27
N ALA A 116 -25.67 -7.61 -3.48
CA ALA A 116 -25.25 -6.88 -4.67
C ALA A 116 -26.24 -5.75 -5.00
N ASP A 117 -27.54 -6.02 -4.89
CA ASP A 117 -28.58 -5.01 -5.15
C ASP A 117 -28.58 -3.88 -4.11
N GLN A 118 -28.25 -4.19 -2.85
CA GLN A 118 -28.13 -3.19 -1.78
C GLN A 118 -26.83 -2.39 -1.93
N PHE A 119 -25.72 -3.05 -2.26
CA PHE A 119 -24.42 -2.39 -2.45
C PHE A 119 -24.44 -1.42 -3.63
N ALA A 120 -25.09 -1.79 -4.74
CA ALA A 120 -25.20 -0.93 -5.94
C ALA A 120 -26.00 0.37 -5.69
N LYS A 121 -26.81 0.44 -4.63
CA LYS A 121 -27.59 1.63 -4.26
C LYS A 121 -26.81 2.62 -3.40
N LEU A 122 -25.60 2.28 -2.97
CA LEU A 122 -24.77 3.17 -2.17
C LEU A 122 -24.18 4.26 -3.09
N GLU A 123 -24.38 5.53 -2.73
CA GLU A 123 -24.03 6.70 -3.56
C GLU A 123 -22.53 6.78 -3.93
N HIS A 124 -21.65 6.08 -3.22
CA HIS A 124 -20.21 6.05 -3.48
C HIS A 124 -19.77 4.99 -4.52
N VAL A 125 -20.68 4.13 -5.00
CA VAL A 125 -20.33 3.00 -5.89
C VAL A 125 -20.59 3.33 -7.37
N ALA A 126 -21.21 4.47 -7.69
CA ALA A 126 -21.66 4.80 -9.05
C ALA A 126 -20.53 4.97 -10.11
N SER A 127 -19.25 5.03 -9.70
CA SER A 127 -18.07 4.96 -10.61
C SER A 127 -17.26 3.66 -10.49
N ILE A 128 -17.72 2.68 -9.71
CA ILE A 128 -17.06 1.40 -9.50
C ILE A 128 -17.65 0.41 -10.50
N VAL A 129 -16.82 -0.11 -11.42
CA VAL A 129 -17.23 -1.13 -12.39
C VAL A 129 -17.45 -2.44 -11.61
N ALA A 130 -18.69 -2.68 -11.21
CA ALA A 130 -19.08 -3.94 -10.58
C ALA A 130 -19.27 -5.00 -11.69
N ALA A 131 -18.26 -5.84 -11.90
CA ALA A 131 -18.40 -7.01 -12.76
C ALA A 131 -19.20 -8.09 -12.01
N ARG A 132 -20.40 -8.40 -12.51
CA ARG A 132 -21.23 -9.50 -11.99
C ARG A 132 -20.62 -10.84 -12.43
N GLY A 133 -20.17 -11.64 -11.48
CA GLY A 133 -19.64 -12.97 -11.75
C GLY A 133 -20.76 -14.01 -11.78
N GLN A 134 -21.09 -14.51 -12.98
CA GLN A 134 -21.84 -15.76 -13.11
C GLN A 134 -20.88 -16.92 -12.85
N VAL A 135 -21.16 -17.72 -11.81
CA VAL A 135 -20.55 -19.05 -11.59
C VAL A 135 -21.43 -20.10 -12.23
#